data_AF-A0A932CSM8-F1
#
_entry.id   AF-A0A932CSM8-F1
#
_cell.length_a   1.000
_cell.length_b   1.000
_cell.length_c   1.000
_cell.angle_alpha   90.00
_cell.angle_beta   90.00
_cell.angle_gamma   90.00
#
_symmetry.space_group_name_H-M   'P 1'
#
loop_
_entity.id
_entity.type
_entity.pdbx_description
1 polymer ?
#
loop_
_entity_poly.entity_id
_entity_poly.type
_entity_poly.pdbx_seq_one_letter_code
_entity_poly.pdbx_strand_id
1 'polypeptide(L)'
;MIDDQDNPFDRFGLPRAASPERITEVLRERLEDAAPEDRATLRAIWERLMLHPRDRVLLALGAHPSEPDPSPAHPPPRPDPAWIERVAAMALPPDELVPLPSLSLAVRVDSPERRSPARSALELLLDDPILDGREP
;
A
#
# COMPACT_ATOMS: atom_id res chain seq x y z
N MET A 1 4.94 9.78 -12.37
CA MET A 1 4.04 8.72 -12.84
C MET A 1 4.92 7.50 -13.00
N ILE A 2 4.87 6.53 -12.07
CA ILE A 2 5.61 5.27 -12.22
C ILE A 2 4.73 4.44 -13.15
N ASP A 3 5.21 4.15 -14.36
CA ASP A 3 4.50 3.29 -15.30
C ASP A 3 4.36 1.90 -14.67
N ASP A 4 3.19 1.29 -14.85
CA ASP A 4 2.84 -0.01 -14.27
C ASP A 4 3.79 -1.15 -14.73
N GLN A 5 4.40 -0.97 -15.91
CA GLN A 5 5.44 -1.86 -16.47
C GLN A 5 6.82 -1.70 -15.79
N ASP A 6 7.03 -0.65 -15.00
CA ASP A 6 8.32 -0.28 -14.41
C ASP A 6 8.45 -0.73 -12.94
N ASN A 7 7.33 -1.10 -12.31
CA ASN A 7 7.35 -1.65 -10.95
C ASN A 7 7.77 -3.13 -10.97
N PRO A 8 8.86 -3.52 -10.28
CA PRO A 8 9.30 -4.90 -10.26
C PRO A 8 8.29 -5.86 -9.60
N PHE A 9 7.44 -5.40 -8.68
CA PHE A 9 6.41 -6.27 -8.09
C PHE A 9 5.39 -6.70 -9.13
N ASP A 10 4.89 -5.77 -9.96
CA ASP A 10 3.94 -6.06 -11.02
C ASP A 10 4.61 -6.83 -12.18
N ARG A 11 5.80 -6.38 -12.61
CA ARG A 11 6.57 -6.99 -13.69
C ARG A 11 6.88 -8.47 -13.46
N PHE A 12 7.19 -8.85 -12.22
CA PHE A 12 7.52 -10.24 -11.87
C PHE A 12 6.38 -10.99 -11.20
N GLY A 13 5.20 -10.37 -11.05
CA GLY A 13 4.06 -10.97 -10.36
C GLY A 13 4.36 -11.32 -8.90
N LEU A 14 5.19 -10.52 -8.23
CA LEU A 14 5.56 -10.71 -6.84
C LEU A 14 4.47 -10.09 -5.94
N PRO A 15 4.02 -10.81 -4.90
CA PRO A 15 3.14 -10.20 -3.91
C PRO A 15 3.88 -9.07 -3.19
N ARG A 16 3.17 -8.01 -2.80
CA ARG A 16 3.72 -6.86 -2.07
C ARG A 16 4.43 -7.26 -0.76
N ALA A 17 3.92 -8.32 -0.13
CA ALA A 17 4.45 -8.91 1.09
C ALA A 17 5.43 -10.07 0.83
N ALA A 18 5.93 -10.23 -0.41
CA ALA A 18 6.88 -11.30 -0.75
C ALA A 18 8.08 -11.28 0.19
N SER A 19 8.50 -12.46 0.65
CA SER A 19 9.70 -12.59 1.47
C SER A 19 10.97 -12.40 0.63
N PRO A 20 12.12 -12.04 1.25
CA PRO A 20 13.42 -11.98 0.60
C PRO A 20 13.77 -13.24 -0.21
N GLU A 21 13.43 -14.41 0.32
CA GLU A 21 13.66 -15.72 -0.31
C GLU A 21 12.80 -15.85 -1.58
N ARG A 22 11.52 -15.49 -1.51
CA ARG A 22 10.62 -15.55 -2.67
C ARG A 22 11.05 -14.61 -3.78
N ILE A 23 11.49 -13.40 -3.44
CA ILE A 23 12.03 -12.42 -4.40
C ILE A 23 13.26 -13.00 -5.10
N THR A 24 14.18 -13.57 -4.33
CA THR A 24 15.41 -14.17 -4.88
C THR A 24 15.13 -15.38 -5.75
N GLU A 25 14.15 -16.22 -5.37
CA GLU A 25 13.73 -17.37 -6.17
C GLU A 25 13.22 -16.94 -7.55
N VAL A 26 12.24 -16.05 -7.57
CA VAL A 26 11.63 -15.57 -8.82
C VAL A 26 12.67 -14.90 -9.72
N LEU A 27 13.55 -14.06 -9.16
CA LEU A 27 14.58 -13.40 -9.96
C LEU A 27 15.65 -14.38 -10.47
N ARG A 28 15.95 -15.45 -9.73
CA ARG A 28 16.87 -16.50 -10.17
C ARG A 28 16.29 -17.29 -11.34
N GLU A 29 15.03 -17.73 -11.23
CA GLU A 29 14.31 -18.40 -12.32
C GLU A 29 14.36 -17.55 -13.61
N ARG A 30 14.14 -16.23 -13.50
CA ARG A 30 14.24 -15.31 -14.66
C ARG A 30 15.65 -15.16 -15.20
N LEU A 31 16.67 -15.29 -14.35
CA LEU A 31 18.06 -15.14 -14.74
C LEU A 31 18.59 -16.34 -15.52
N GLU A 32 18.03 -17.53 -15.29
CA GLU A 32 18.34 -18.77 -16.01
C GLU A 32 17.96 -18.66 -17.50
N ASP A 33 16.81 -18.03 -17.78
CA ASP A 33 16.29 -17.83 -19.15
C ASP A 33 16.73 -16.50 -19.79
N ALA A 34 17.39 -15.61 -19.02
CA ALA A 34 17.75 -14.27 -19.47
C ALA A 34 18.97 -14.24 -20.40
N ALA A 35 18.86 -13.44 -21.46
CA ALA A 35 19.98 -13.05 -22.30
C ALA A 35 21.05 -12.29 -21.47
N PRO A 36 22.34 -12.34 -21.86
CA PRO A 36 23.42 -11.70 -21.12
C PRO A 36 23.18 -10.22 -20.79
N GLU A 37 22.53 -9.50 -21.70
CA GLU A 37 22.22 -8.08 -21.61
C GLU A 37 21.17 -7.80 -20.51
N ASP A 38 20.23 -8.72 -20.31
CA ASP A 38 19.14 -8.59 -19.34
C ASP A 38 19.57 -8.97 -17.91
N ARG A 39 20.66 -9.72 -17.76
CA ARG A 39 21.18 -10.14 -16.44
C ARG A 39 21.62 -8.97 -15.59
N ALA A 40 22.20 -7.93 -16.21
CA ALA A 40 22.57 -6.70 -15.50
C ALA A 40 21.35 -5.99 -14.93
N THR A 41 20.27 -5.93 -15.71
CA THR A 41 18.98 -5.34 -15.30
C THR A 41 18.36 -6.13 -14.15
N LEU A 42 18.29 -7.47 -14.26
CA LEU A 42 17.76 -8.32 -13.19
C LEU A 42 18.57 -8.19 -11.90
N ARG A 43 19.89 -8.08 -11.99
CA ARG A 43 20.76 -7.84 -10.84
C ARG A 43 20.48 -6.48 -10.19
N ALA A 44 20.36 -5.42 -10.97
CA ALA A 44 20.05 -4.08 -10.44
C ALA A 44 18.69 -4.06 -9.73
N ILE A 45 17.70 -4.78 -10.26
CA ILE A 45 16.39 -4.94 -9.61
C ILE A 45 16.53 -5.71 -8.29
N TRP A 46 17.26 -6.82 -8.29
CA TRP A 46 17.49 -7.59 -7.06
C TRP A 46 18.16 -6.74 -6.00
N GLU A 47 19.21 -5.98 -6.36
CA GLU A 47 19.91 -5.06 -5.46
C GLU A 47 18.94 -3.99 -4.91
N ARG A 48 18.10 -3.40 -5.76
CA ARG A 48 17.09 -2.42 -5.35
C ARG A 48 16.08 -2.99 -4.36
N LEU A 49 15.60 -4.23 -4.58
CA LEU A 49 14.62 -4.86 -3.70
C LEU A 49 15.23 -5.39 -2.39
N MET A 50 16.49 -5.78 -2.39
CA MET A 50 17.12 -6.48 -1.26
C MET A 50 17.99 -5.57 -0.40
N LEU A 51 18.67 -4.59 -1.00
CA LEU A 51 19.64 -3.72 -0.32
C LEU A 51 19.06 -2.34 0.03
N HIS A 52 17.90 -1.98 -0.53
CA HIS A 52 17.24 -0.70 -0.28
C HIS A 52 15.83 -0.90 0.30
N PRO A 53 15.69 -1.13 1.62
CA PRO A 53 14.40 -1.44 2.25
C PRO A 53 13.34 -0.35 2.02
N ARG A 54 13.75 0.93 2.02
CA ARG A 54 12.87 2.06 1.73
C ARG A 54 12.26 1.94 0.33
N ASP A 55 13.11 1.76 -0.67
CA ASP A 55 12.69 1.60 -2.07
C ASP A 55 11.77 0.41 -2.24
N ARG A 56 12.10 -0.73 -1.61
CA ARG A 56 11.24 -1.91 -1.62
C ARG A 56 9.85 -1.59 -1.10
N VAL A 57 9.72 -0.89 0.03
CA VAL A 57 8.42 -0.52 0.60
C VAL A 57 7.67 0.42 -0.34
N LEU A 58 8.33 1.45 -0.87
CA LEU A 58 7.70 2.39 -1.81
C LEU A 58 7.20 1.69 -3.07
N LEU A 59 8.00 0.79 -3.63
CA LEU A 59 7.64 -0.02 -4.79
C LEU A 59 6.50 -1.00 -4.44
N ALA A 60 6.53 -1.65 -3.28
CA ALA A 60 5.46 -2.55 -2.85
C ALA A 60 4.13 -1.81 -2.65
N LEU A 61 4.16 -0.58 -2.11
CA LEU A 61 2.97 0.25 -1.95
C LEU A 61 2.43 0.75 -3.30
N GLY A 62 3.32 1.07 -4.22
CA GLY A 62 2.98 1.51 -5.58
C GLY A 62 2.58 0.38 -6.52
N ALA A 63 2.76 -0.89 -6.13
CA ALA A 63 2.38 -2.03 -6.96
C ALA A 63 0.86 -2.15 -7.06
N HIS A 64 0.31 -2.73 -8.11
CA HIS A 64 -1.12 -3.00 -8.17
C HIS A 64 -1.51 -4.04 -7.11
N PRO A 65 -2.76 -4.03 -6.61
CA PRO A 65 -3.21 -5.13 -5.78
C PRO A 65 -3.19 -6.37 -6.66
N SER A 66 -2.19 -7.24 -6.47
CA SER A 66 -2.26 -8.60 -6.97
C SER A 66 -3.59 -9.15 -6.47
N GLU A 67 -4.42 -9.66 -7.39
CA GLU A 67 -5.78 -10.10 -7.07
C GLU A 67 -5.78 -10.85 -5.73
N PRO A 68 -6.71 -10.54 -4.82
CA PRO A 68 -6.79 -11.27 -3.57
C PRO A 68 -6.83 -12.74 -3.94
N ASP A 69 -5.85 -13.49 -3.42
CA ASP A 69 -5.86 -14.94 -3.45
C ASP A 69 -7.31 -15.40 -3.24
N PRO A 70 -7.92 -16.18 -4.13
CA PRO A 70 -9.27 -16.71 -3.95
C PRO A 70 -9.31 -17.73 -2.79
N SER A 71 -8.46 -17.57 -1.78
CA SER A 71 -8.81 -17.89 -0.41
C SER A 71 -10.25 -17.42 -0.20
N PRO A 72 -11.15 -18.25 0.33
CA PRO A 72 -12.51 -17.83 0.61
C PRO A 72 -12.39 -16.69 1.60
N ALA A 73 -12.44 -15.45 1.07
CA ALA A 73 -12.47 -14.26 1.87
C ALA A 73 -13.71 -14.42 2.71
N HIS A 74 -13.52 -14.88 3.95
CA HIS A 74 -14.60 -14.86 4.92
C HIS A 74 -15.05 -13.40 4.90
N PRO A 75 -16.30 -13.12 4.48
CA PRO A 75 -16.79 -11.76 4.56
C PRO A 75 -16.53 -11.30 5.99
N PRO A 76 -16.08 -10.04 6.19
CA PRO A 76 -15.85 -9.55 7.54
C PRO A 76 -17.07 -9.91 8.38
N PRO A 77 -16.87 -10.44 9.61
CA PRO A 77 -17.97 -10.90 10.42
C PRO A 77 -18.98 -9.76 10.51
N ARG A 78 -20.23 -10.04 10.09
CA ARG A 78 -21.29 -9.03 10.22
C ARG A 78 -21.39 -8.70 11.71
N PRO A 79 -21.35 -7.41 12.09
CA PRO A 79 -21.48 -7.04 13.49
C PRO A 79 -22.81 -7.58 14.03
N ASP A 80 -22.75 -8.13 15.25
CA ASP A 80 -23.92 -8.62 15.97
C ASP A 80 -24.92 -7.46 16.15
N PRO A 81 -26.20 -7.61 15.76
CA PRO A 81 -27.23 -6.59 15.99
C PRO A 81 -27.28 -6.08 17.43
N ALA A 82 -27.07 -6.95 18.41
CA ALA A 82 -27.06 -6.56 19.83
C ALA A 82 -25.88 -5.65 20.17
N TRP A 83 -24.73 -5.87 19.52
CA TRP A 83 -23.57 -5.00 19.65
C TRP A 83 -23.82 -3.64 19.01
N ILE A 84 -24.47 -3.60 17.84
CA ILE A 84 -24.83 -2.35 17.14
C ILE A 84 -25.78 -1.51 17.99
N GLU A 85 -26.84 -2.12 18.52
CA GLU A 85 -27.81 -1.44 19.39
C GLU A 85 -27.16 -0.91 20.67
N ARG A 86 -26.26 -1.69 21.27
CA ARG A 86 -25.52 -1.27 22.47
C ARG A 86 -24.59 -0.09 22.18
N VAL A 87 -23.89 -0.08 21.05
CA VAL A 87 -23.05 1.05 20.63
C VAL A 87 -23.90 2.28 20.33
N ALA A 88 -25.05 2.10 19.65
CA ALA A 88 -25.98 3.19 19.37
C ALA A 88 -26.56 3.80 20.65
N ALA A 89 -26.85 2.98 21.68
CA ALA A 89 -27.32 3.44 22.98
C ALA A 89 -26.26 4.20 23.79
N MET A 90 -24.96 3.98 23.49
CA MET A 90 -23.83 4.72 24.08
C MET A 90 -23.36 5.89 23.21
N ALA A 91 -23.90 6.03 21.99
CA ALA A 91 -23.48 7.06 21.07
C ALA A 91 -24.04 8.41 21.52
N LEU A 92 -23.15 9.41 21.59
CA LEU A 92 -23.55 10.80 21.75
C LEU A 92 -24.31 11.25 20.50
N PRO A 93 -25.33 12.11 20.65
CA PRO A 93 -26.05 12.63 19.50
C PRO A 93 -25.09 13.51 18.66
N PRO A 94 -25.27 13.57 17.32
CA PRO A 94 -24.29 14.19 16.41
C PRO A 94 -23.96 15.66 16.70
N ASP A 95 -24.88 16.38 17.32
CA ASP A 95 -24.77 17.76 17.76
C ASP A 95 -23.92 17.95 19.03
N GLU A 96 -23.67 16.88 19.79
CA GLU A 96 -22.78 16.87 20.94
C GLU A 96 -21.35 16.41 20.59
N LEU A 97 -21.12 15.99 19.33
CA LEU A 97 -19.80 15.60 18.86
C LEU A 97 -18.99 16.85 18.47
N VAL A 98 -17.96 17.17 19.25
CA VAL A 98 -16.95 18.17 18.84
C VAL A 98 -16.03 17.53 17.79
N PRO A 99 -16.02 18.04 16.54
CA PRO A 99 -15.19 17.44 15.51
C PRO A 99 -13.71 17.68 15.84
N LEU A 100 -12.93 16.60 15.84
CA LEU A 100 -11.48 16.72 15.94
C LEU A 100 -10.94 17.45 14.70
N PRO A 101 -9.92 18.31 14.83
CA PRO A 101 -9.35 19.04 13.70
C PRO A 101 -8.92 18.12 12.55
N SER A 102 -8.33 16.97 12.87
CA SER A 102 -7.89 15.96 11.89
C SER A 102 -9.04 15.29 11.14
N LEU A 103 -10.23 15.17 11.76
CA LEU A 103 -11.43 14.60 11.13
C LEU A 103 -12.22 15.65 10.35
N SER A 104 -12.09 16.93 10.71
CA SER A 104 -12.73 18.03 9.99
C SER A 104 -12.21 18.18 8.55
N LEU A 105 -10.96 17.80 8.33
CA LEU A 105 -10.38 17.72 6.98
C LEU A 105 -10.98 16.56 6.18
N ALA A 106 -11.20 15.40 6.81
CA ALA A 106 -11.77 14.22 6.16
C ALA A 106 -13.26 14.38 5.83
N VAL A 107 -14.04 14.98 6.73
CA VAL A 107 -15.49 15.23 6.53
C VAL A 107 -15.75 16.20 5.37
N ARG A 108 -14.82 17.12 5.06
CA ARG A 108 -14.92 18.00 3.89
C ARG A 108 -14.70 17.27 2.55
N VAL A 109 -14.11 16.08 2.56
CA VAL A 109 -13.85 15.30 1.34
C VAL A 109 -15.11 14.61 0.82
N ASP A 110 -16.12 14.39 1.67
CA ASP A 110 -17.34 13.65 1.31
C ASP A 110 -18.51 14.56 0.84
N SER A 111 -18.21 15.78 0.38
CA SER A 111 -19.18 16.52 -0.42
C SER A 111 -19.28 15.88 -1.81
N PRO A 112 -20.48 15.44 -2.26
CA PRO A 112 -20.65 14.71 -3.52
C PRO A 112 -20.28 15.51 -4.78
N GLU A 113 -19.98 16.80 -4.66
CA GLU A 113 -19.60 17.67 -5.77
C GLU A 113 -18.09 17.71 -6.10
N ARG A 114 -17.22 17.01 -5.36
CA ARG A 114 -15.79 16.95 -5.71
C ARG A 114 -15.25 15.52 -5.75
N ARG A 115 -15.81 14.69 -6.64
CA ARG A 115 -15.04 13.59 -7.22
C ARG A 115 -13.98 14.18 -8.16
N SER A 116 -12.82 14.50 -7.60
CA SER A 116 -11.57 14.71 -8.34
C SER A 116 -10.47 13.90 -7.63
N PRO A 117 -9.55 13.26 -8.37
CA PRO A 117 -8.91 12.04 -7.93
C PRO A 117 -7.91 12.30 -6.81
N ALA A 118 -7.94 11.38 -5.83
CA ALA A 118 -6.86 11.00 -4.93
C ALA A 118 -5.58 11.84 -5.01
N ARG A 119 -5.44 12.79 -4.09
CA ARG A 119 -4.11 13.03 -3.53
C ARG A 119 -3.75 11.78 -2.74
N SER A 120 -2.97 10.90 -3.37
CA SER A 120 -2.55 9.63 -2.82
C SER A 120 -1.84 9.84 -1.48
N ALA A 121 -2.14 8.99 -0.50
CA ALA A 121 -1.44 8.92 0.78
C ALA A 121 0.10 8.85 0.67
N LEU A 122 0.61 8.46 -0.51
CA LEU A 122 2.02 8.49 -0.89
C LEU A 122 2.64 9.90 -0.89
N GLU A 123 1.91 10.96 -1.25
CA GLU A 123 2.44 12.34 -1.15
C GLU A 123 2.65 12.76 0.31
N LEU A 124 1.76 12.33 1.21
CA LEU A 124 1.82 12.64 2.65
C LEU A 124 2.94 11.90 3.38
N LEU A 125 3.34 10.72 2.90
CA LEU A 125 4.44 9.93 3.47
C LEU A 125 5.83 10.40 2.99
N LEU A 126 5.89 11.05 1.82
CA LEU A 126 7.15 11.58 1.26
C LEU A 126 7.59 12.90 1.90
N ASP A 127 6.69 13.63 2.56
CA ASP A 127 6.94 14.92 3.23
C ASP A 127 7.23 14.79 4.75
N ASP A 128 7.39 13.57 5.28
CA ASP A 128 7.67 13.38 6.71
C ASP A 128 9.17 13.55 7.04
N PRO A 129 9.57 14.59 7.81
CA PRO A 129 10.97 14.85 8.15
C PRO A 129 11.59 13.76 9.04
N ILE A 130 10.78 12.94 9.72
CA ILE A 130 11.26 11.83 10.56
C ILE A 130 11.89 10.73 9.69
N LEU A 131 11.48 10.61 8.42
CA LEU A 131 12.00 9.61 7.49
C LEU A 131 13.28 10.06 6.76
N ASP A 132 13.70 11.31 6.93
CA ASP A 132 14.86 11.92 6.24
C ASP A 132 16.16 11.84 7.07
N GLY A 133 16.13 11.22 8.26
CA GLY A 133 17.32 11.00 9.08
C GLY A 133 17.98 12.29 9.58
N ARG A 134 17.29 13.43 9.50
CA ARG A 134 17.72 14.70 10.09
C ARG A 134 17.13 14.77 11.49
N GLU A 135 17.89 14.29 12.48
CA GLU A 135 17.62 14.56 13.89
C GLU A 135 17.56 16.09 14.13
N PRO A 136 16.75 16.56 15.09
CA PRO A 136 16.57 17.99 15.39
C PRO A 136 17.83 18.69 15.89
#